data_AF-A0A9E0Y819-F1
#
_entry.id   AF-A0A9E0Y819-F1
#
_cell.length_a   1.000
_cell.length_b   1.000
_cell.length_c   1.000
_cell.angle_alpha   90.00
_cell.angle_beta   90.00
_cell.angle_gamma   90.00
#
_symmetry.space_group_name_H-M   'P 1'
#
loop_
_entity.id
_entity.type
_entity.pdbx_description
1 polymer ?
#
loop_
_entity_poly.entity_id
_entity_poly.type
_entity_poly.pdbx_seq_one_letter_code
_entity_poly.pdbx_strand_id
1 'polypeptide(L)'
;MIVKELKPEKWERLKEIFEQEFDSDLPKPENSRILACFEDGKMVGFVLAEQVLMIGQIYVVPPRREKSGEIVRSLLSYIREKIAPRNVVGAVASEKRFEALYRAFGMQKIEGKFYRKNF
;
A
#
# COMPACT_ATOMS: atom_id res chain seq x y z
N MET A 1 -11.97 -5.44 -28.27
CA MET A 1 -11.53 -5.16 -26.89
C MET A 1 -10.21 -4.40 -26.89
N ILE A 2 -10.09 -3.31 -26.12
CA ILE A 2 -8.91 -2.45 -26.07
C ILE A 2 -8.61 -2.09 -24.61
N VAL A 3 -7.35 -2.24 -24.17
CA VAL A 3 -6.90 -1.82 -22.83
C VAL A 3 -6.16 -0.49 -22.92
N LYS A 4 -6.48 0.45 -22.04
CA LYS A 4 -5.82 1.77 -21.95
C LYS A 4 -5.63 2.18 -20.49
N GLU A 5 -4.54 2.87 -20.21
CA GLU A 5 -4.41 3.59 -18.96
C GLU A 5 -5.42 4.74 -18.91
N LEU A 6 -6.19 4.79 -17.83
CA LEU A 6 -7.19 5.80 -17.59
C LEU A 6 -6.52 6.99 -16.90
N LYS A 7 -6.57 8.16 -17.53
CA LYS A 7 -5.96 9.37 -16.97
C LYS A 7 -6.65 9.79 -15.65
N PRO A 8 -5.92 10.31 -14.65
CA PRO A 8 -6.48 10.65 -13.33
C PRO A 8 -7.73 11.53 -13.37
N GLU A 9 -7.81 12.50 -14.28
CA GLU A 9 -8.97 13.37 -14.45
C GLU A 9 -10.27 12.64 -14.84
N LYS A 10 -10.18 11.37 -15.25
CA LYS A 10 -11.33 10.53 -15.59
C LYS A 10 -11.71 9.57 -14.45
N TRP A 11 -10.96 9.54 -13.35
CA TRP A 11 -11.18 8.59 -12.24
C TRP A 11 -12.44 8.89 -11.44
N GLU A 12 -12.93 10.13 -11.46
CA GLU A 12 -14.17 10.51 -10.75
C GLU A 12 -15.36 9.62 -11.15
N ARG A 13 -15.38 9.12 -12.39
CA ARG A 13 -16.41 8.21 -12.90
C ARG A 13 -16.36 6.81 -12.28
N LEU A 14 -15.28 6.47 -11.59
CA LEU A 14 -15.10 5.20 -10.90
C LEU A 14 -15.46 5.30 -9.41
N LYS A 15 -15.74 6.50 -8.89
CA LYS A 15 -16.00 6.72 -7.47
C LYS A 15 -17.12 5.82 -6.93
N GLU A 16 -18.25 5.77 -7.64
CA GLU A 16 -19.37 4.91 -7.27
C GLU A 16 -18.99 3.43 -7.26
N ILE A 17 -18.15 2.99 -8.21
CA ILE A 17 -17.67 1.59 -8.25
C ILE A 17 -16.78 1.31 -7.03
N PHE A 18 -15.89 2.23 -6.67
CA PHE A 18 -15.00 2.09 -5.52
C PHE A 18 -15.76 2.05 -4.18
N GLU A 19 -16.77 2.89 -4.03
CA GLU A 19 -17.62 2.92 -2.85
C GLU A 19 -18.51 1.67 -2.75
N GLN A 20 -19.14 1.24 -3.86
CA GLN A 20 -20.14 0.16 -3.83
C GLN A 20 -19.53 -1.25 -3.86
N GLU A 21 -18.51 -1.48 -4.68
CA GLU A 21 -17.95 -2.82 -4.90
C GLU A 21 -16.77 -3.12 -3.96
N PHE A 22 -16.05 -2.09 -3.51
CA PHE A 22 -14.81 -2.25 -2.75
C PHE A 22 -14.83 -1.61 -1.37
N ASP A 23 -15.89 -0.90 -0.98
CA ASP A 23 -16.00 -0.15 0.28
C ASP A 23 -14.76 0.73 0.53
N SER A 24 -14.34 1.48 -0.50
CA SER A 24 -13.09 2.24 -0.49
C SER A 24 -13.18 3.54 -1.26
N ASP A 25 -12.34 4.51 -0.90
CA ASP A 25 -12.18 5.77 -1.63
C ASP A 25 -11.44 5.59 -2.97
N LEU A 26 -11.56 6.58 -3.84
CA LEU A 26 -10.72 6.65 -5.04
C LEU A 26 -9.22 6.66 -4.66
N PRO A 27 -8.38 5.89 -5.36
CA PRO A 27 -6.97 5.83 -5.07
C PRO A 27 -6.27 7.14 -5.44
N LYS A 28 -5.17 7.45 -4.75
CA LYS A 28 -4.37 8.64 -5.02
C LYS A 28 -3.57 8.45 -6.33
N PRO A 29 -3.71 9.32 -7.35
CA PRO A 29 -3.06 9.15 -8.66
C PRO A 29 -1.52 9.14 -8.62
N GLU A 30 -0.94 9.77 -7.61
CA GLU A 30 0.51 9.84 -7.41
C GLU A 30 1.13 8.46 -7.15
N ASN A 31 0.37 7.51 -6.60
CA ASN A 31 0.85 6.17 -6.24
C ASN A 31 0.13 5.04 -6.97
N SER A 32 -0.79 5.38 -7.87
CA SER A 32 -1.70 4.42 -8.46
C SER A 32 -1.84 4.63 -9.96
N ARG A 33 -2.20 3.56 -10.66
CA ARG A 33 -2.54 3.55 -12.08
C ARG A 33 -3.79 2.70 -12.26
N ILE A 34 -4.70 3.13 -13.13
CA ILE A 34 -5.89 2.35 -13.48
C ILE A 34 -5.79 1.98 -14.95
N LEU A 35 -5.74 0.68 -15.25
CA LEU A 35 -5.78 0.16 -16.60
C LEU A 35 -7.19 -0.35 -16.87
N ALA A 36 -7.91 0.30 -17.77
CA ALA A 36 -9.30 0.00 -18.07
C ALA A 36 -9.44 -0.74 -19.41
N CYS A 37 -10.33 -1.71 -19.45
CA CYS A 37 -10.69 -2.49 -20.62
C CYS A 37 -11.98 -1.94 -21.23
N PHE A 38 -11.98 -1.76 -22.56
CA PHE A 38 -13.10 -1.23 -23.32
C PHE A 38 -13.56 -2.20 -24.40
N GLU A 39 -14.88 -2.34 -24.54
CA GLU A 39 -15.58 -3.07 -25.59
C GLU A 39 -16.72 -2.20 -26.12
N ASP A 40 -16.80 -2.03 -27.44
CA ASP A 40 -17.78 -1.16 -28.12
C ASP A 40 -17.88 0.25 -27.54
N GLY A 41 -16.72 0.81 -27.15
CA GLY A 41 -16.62 2.15 -26.56
C GLY A 41 -17.06 2.26 -25.10
N LYS A 42 -17.54 1.18 -24.48
CA LYS A 42 -17.93 1.11 -23.07
C LYS A 42 -16.81 0.47 -22.24
N MET A 43 -16.61 0.96 -21.02
CA MET A 43 -15.70 0.32 -20.08
C MET A 43 -16.36 -0.95 -19.53
N VAL A 44 -15.67 -2.08 -19.63
CA VAL A 44 -16.16 -3.39 -19.17
C VAL A 44 -15.40 -3.93 -17.96
N GLY A 45 -14.31 -3.27 -17.57
CA GLY A 45 -13.54 -3.61 -16.36
C GLY A 45 -12.28 -2.78 -16.22
N PHE A 46 -11.61 -2.88 -15.07
CA PHE A 46 -10.30 -2.25 -14.85
C PHE A 46 -9.46 -3.02 -13.82
N VAL A 47 -8.16 -2.74 -13.79
CA VAL A 47 -7.26 -3.12 -12.70
C VAL A 47 -6.64 -1.88 -12.07
N LEU A 48 -6.61 -1.85 -10.74
CA LEU A 48 -5.86 -0.87 -9.96
C LEU A 48 -4.45 -1.41 -9.69
N ALA A 49 -3.44 -0.71 -10.18
CA ALA A 49 -2.04 -1.01 -9.91
C ALA A 49 -1.47 0.06 -8.97
N GLU A 50 -1.02 -0.35 -7.78
CA GLU A 50 -0.47 0.55 -6.76
C GLU A 50 1.04 0.36 -6.60
N GLN A 51 1.76 1.46 -6.45
CA GLN A 51 3.17 1.44 -6.05
C GLN A 51 3.26 1.28 -4.54
N VAL A 52 3.78 0.12 -4.11
CA VAL A 52 3.98 -0.20 -2.70
C VAL A 52 5.46 -0.09 -2.37
N LEU A 53 5.79 0.71 -1.36
CA LEU A 53 7.14 0.66 -0.77
C LEU A 53 7.25 -0.59 0.10
N MET A 54 8.15 -1.48 -0.28
CA MET A 54 8.37 -2.74 0.42
C MET A 54 9.50 -2.63 1.44
N ILE A 55 9.18 -2.89 2.71
CA ILE A 55 10.19 -2.99 3.77
C ILE A 55 10.67 -4.43 3.85
N GLY A 56 11.89 -4.66 3.38
CA GLY A 56 12.50 -5.99 3.33
C GLY A 56 13.15 -6.44 4.64
N GLN A 57 14.11 -5.66 5.16
CA GLN A 57 14.90 -6.04 6.33
C GLN A 57 15.07 -4.88 7.29
N ILE A 58 15.03 -5.19 8.58
CA ILE A 58 15.31 -4.24 9.66
C ILE A 58 16.35 -4.89 10.58
N TYR A 59 17.45 -4.18 10.80
CA TYR A 59 18.55 -4.65 11.63
C TYR A 59 18.80 -3.70 12.80
N VAL A 60 18.94 -4.27 13.99
CA VAL A 60 19.38 -3.56 15.20
C VAL A 60 20.61 -4.29 15.75
N VAL A 61 21.71 -3.54 15.89
CA VAL A 61 22.97 -4.07 16.41
C VAL A 61 22.77 -4.70 17.80
N PRO A 62 23.45 -5.82 18.12
CA PRO A 62 23.20 -6.56 19.36
C PRO A 62 23.20 -5.71 20.65
N PRO A 63 24.14 -4.75 20.85
CA PRO A 63 24.19 -3.95 22.07
C PRO A 63 23.06 -2.92 22.23
N ARG A 64 22.13 -2.83 21.28
CA ARG A 64 21.00 -1.87 21.27
C ARG A 64 19.64 -2.56 21.14
N ARG A 65 19.59 -3.90 21.21
CA ARG A 65 18.36 -4.67 20.99
C ARG A 65 17.32 -4.48 22.08
N GLU A 66 17.73 -4.10 23.28
CA GLU A 66 16.86 -3.67 24.38
C GLU A 66 16.01 -2.44 24.00
N LYS A 67 16.49 -1.61 23.06
CA LYS A 67 15.77 -0.46 22.48
C LYS A 67 15.24 -0.72 21.07
N SER A 68 15.17 -1.98 20.64
CA SER A 68 14.79 -2.31 19.26
C SER A 68 13.44 -1.72 18.85
N GLY A 69 12.42 -1.76 19.71
CA GLY A 69 11.10 -1.19 19.41
C GLY A 69 11.15 0.32 19.11
N GLU A 70 11.92 1.08 19.89
CA GLU A 70 12.11 2.53 19.70
C GLU A 70 12.87 2.82 18.41
N ILE A 71 13.97 2.09 18.16
CA ILE A 71 14.79 2.26 16.96
C ILE A 71 13.97 1.96 15.70
N VAL A 72 13.25 0.83 15.67
CA VAL A 72 12.41 0.48 14.52
C VAL A 72 11.30 1.51 14.32
N ARG A 73 10.69 2.01 15.40
CA ARG A 73 9.70 3.08 15.31
C ARG A 73 10.25 4.32 14.63
N SER A 74 11.44 4.78 15.04
CA SER A 74 12.08 5.93 14.43
C SER A 74 12.40 5.72 12.94
N LEU A 75 12.86 4.52 12.55
CA LEU A 75 13.13 4.19 11.15
C LEU A 75 11.85 4.19 10.31
N LEU A 76 10.77 3.57 10.80
CA LEU A 76 9.48 3.54 10.10
C LEU A 76 8.85 4.94 10.00
N SER A 77 8.96 5.75 11.05
CA SER A 77 8.52 7.15 11.02
C SER A 77 9.29 7.97 9.98
N TYR A 78 10.62 7.79 9.89
CA TYR A 78 11.42 8.46 8.88
C TYR A 78 11.01 8.05 7.45
N ILE A 79 10.82 6.74 7.20
CA ILE A 79 10.34 6.24 5.92
C ILE A 79 9.01 6.89 5.56
N ARG A 80 8.05 6.93 6.50
CA ARG A 80 6.77 7.60 6.31
C ARG A 80 6.99 9.09 5.98
N GLU A 81 7.75 9.82 6.75
CA GLU A 81 7.79 11.28 6.65
C GLU A 81 8.65 11.80 5.50
N LYS A 82 9.68 11.05 5.10
CA LYS A 82 10.72 11.53 4.18
C LYS A 82 10.79 10.77 2.87
N ILE A 83 10.42 9.49 2.85
CA ILE A 83 10.56 8.63 1.66
C ILE A 83 9.21 8.40 0.99
N ALA A 84 8.19 8.07 1.77
CA ALA A 84 6.88 7.63 1.29
C ALA A 84 5.74 8.29 2.07
N PRO A 85 5.62 9.63 2.08
CA PRO A 85 4.58 10.34 2.84
C PRO A 85 3.17 10.05 2.38
N ARG A 86 3.00 9.49 1.18
CA ARG A 86 1.68 9.22 0.60
C ARG A 86 1.53 7.78 0.09
N ASN A 87 2.60 6.98 0.08
CA ASN A 87 2.57 5.66 -0.54
C ASN A 87 2.03 4.62 0.43
N VAL A 88 1.36 3.62 -0.12
CA VAL A 88 1.06 2.39 0.59
C VAL A 88 2.38 1.72 0.98
N VAL A 89 2.53 1.39 2.26
CA VAL A 89 3.71 0.66 2.75
C VAL A 89 3.33 -0.78 2.99
N GLY A 90 4.10 -1.68 2.38
CA GLY A 90 4.01 -3.12 2.54
C GLY A 90 5.20 -3.66 3.32
N ALA A 91 4.97 -4.69 4.13
CA ALA A 91 6.02 -5.40 4.84
C ALA A 91 5.76 -6.90 4.82
N VAL A 92 6.83 -7.69 4.71
CA VAL A 92 6.77 -9.15 4.81
C VAL A 92 7.33 -9.55 6.17
N ALA A 93 6.48 -10.10 7.03
CA ALA A 93 6.91 -10.63 8.32
C ALA A 93 7.48 -12.04 8.12
N SER A 94 8.76 -12.14 7.80
CA SER A 94 9.45 -13.44 7.65
C SER A 94 9.43 -14.26 8.95
N GLU A 95 9.46 -13.59 10.11
CA GLU A 95 9.44 -14.15 11.47
C GLU A 95 8.28 -13.59 12.32
N LYS A 96 7.76 -14.39 13.27
CA LYS A 96 6.62 -14.02 14.15
C LYS A 96 6.82 -12.71 14.92
N ARG A 97 8.06 -12.38 15.32
CA ARG A 97 8.37 -11.14 16.05
C ARG A 97 8.05 -9.88 15.24
N PHE A 98 8.16 -9.95 13.91
CA PHE A 98 7.83 -8.82 13.04
C PHE A 98 6.33 -8.66 12.85
N GLU A 99 5.53 -9.73 12.98
CA GLU A 99 4.07 -9.63 12.93
C GLU A 99 3.51 -8.77 14.07
N ALA A 100 3.97 -9.00 15.30
CA ALA A 100 3.57 -8.20 16.46
C ALA A 100 4.00 -6.73 16.30
N LEU A 101 5.19 -6.51 15.76
CA LEU A 101 5.72 -5.18 15.48
C LEU A 101 4.85 -4.44 14.46
N TYR A 102 4.59 -5.02 13.29
CA TYR A 102 3.80 -4.39 12.23
C TYR A 102 2.37 -4.09 12.66
N ARG A 103 1.74 -4.98 13.45
CA ARG A 103 0.43 -4.70 14.06
C ARG A 103 0.49 -3.50 15.02
N ALA A 104 1.52 -3.40 15.85
CA ALA A 104 1.71 -2.25 16.74
C ALA A 104 1.92 -0.92 15.98
N PHE A 105 2.34 -0.98 14.71
CA PHE A 105 2.41 0.17 13.79
C PHE A 105 1.11 0.45 13.04
N GLY A 106 0.05 -0.32 13.30
CA GLY A 106 -1.24 -0.20 12.63
C GLY A 106 -1.23 -0.72 11.20
N MET A 107 -0.31 -1.63 10.85
CA MET A 107 -0.39 -2.37 9.58
C MET A 107 -1.41 -3.50 9.72
N GLN A 108 -2.24 -3.66 8.71
CA GLN A 108 -3.22 -4.74 8.59
C GLN A 108 -2.61 -5.93 7.87
N LYS A 109 -2.93 -7.14 8.33
CA LYS A 109 -2.53 -8.38 7.64
C LYS A 109 -3.45 -8.56 6.43
N ILE A 110 -2.89 -8.72 5.24
CA ILE A 110 -3.68 -8.93 4.01
C ILE A 110 -3.75 -10.42 3.71
N GLU A 111 -2.61 -11.05 3.42
CA GLU A 111 -2.53 -12.47 3.07
C GLU A 111 -1.18 -13.07 3.49
N GLY A 112 -1.19 -14.32 3.99
CA GLY A 112 0.04 -15.04 4.33
C GLY A 112 0.92 -14.32 5.36
N LYS A 113 2.10 -13.85 4.93
CA LYS A 113 3.06 -13.08 5.74
C LYS A 113 3.08 -11.58 5.39
N PHE A 114 2.16 -11.13 4.53
CA PHE A 114 2.13 -9.76 4.03
C PHE A 114 1.25 -8.86 4.91
N TYR A 115 1.81 -7.70 5.27
CA TYR A 115 1.19 -6.65 6.05
C TYR A 115 1.21 -5.35 5.25
N ARG A 116 0.11 -4.60 5.27
CA ARG A 116 -0.08 -3.36 4.51
C ARG A 116 -0.61 -2.25 5.41
N LYS A 117 -0.21 -1.01 5.15
CA LYS A 117 -0.87 0.17 5.73
C LYS A 117 -1.17 1.18 4.62
N ASN A 118 -2.44 1.58 4.54
CA ASN A 118 -2.89 2.68 3.70
C ASN A 118 -2.70 4.00 4.48
N PHE A 119 -2.20 5.03 3.79
CA PHE A 119 -1.98 6.38 4.32
C PHE A 119 -2.76 7.41 3.50
#